data_AF-A0A554WCN3-F1
#
_entry.id   AF-A0A554WCN3-F1
#
_cell.length_a   1.000
_cell.length_b   1.000
_cell.length_c   1.000
_cell.angle_alpha   90.00
_cell.angle_beta   90.00
_cell.angle_gamma   90.00
#
_symmetry.space_group_name_H-M   'P 1'
#
loop_
_entity.id
_entity.type
_entity.pdbx_description
1 polymer ?
#
loop_
_entity_poly.entity_id
_entity_poly.type
_entity_poly.pdbx_seq_one_letter_code
_entity_poly.pdbx_strand_id
1 'polypeptide(L)'
;MTILNREQPQASWLVRGIGSSRITPALLLAVVAASIWGLGQSGFGAEQAGGLAIVNAVVLVGLGCAALGWVRPQRAGLSPPHVMLTLGFGGMLLGLGWDLWQAGVARLASLCGQTSSLTFTEGLLLHLEFLPGMHVGMLLGGLLAIPSLRLLRQHQDCGRYLCSLLLQNLMCSGWMLVGMTAGALFLAPWSLSGANASLPAMLGGMFAGMTWGMVVSVALYRAFFVWRSRRLVG
;
A
#
# COMPACT_ATOMS: atom_id res chain seq x y z
N MET A 1 -24.91 -46.01 8.73
CA MET A 1 -23.79 -45.27 8.14
C MET A 1 -24.37 -43.97 7.61
N THR A 2 -24.43 -42.95 8.46
CA THR A 2 -25.19 -41.71 8.23
C THR A 2 -24.18 -40.62 7.88
N ILE A 3 -24.15 -40.23 6.61
CA ILE A 3 -23.29 -39.16 6.12
C ILE A 3 -23.86 -37.84 6.65
N LEU A 4 -23.22 -37.28 7.67
CA LEU A 4 -23.52 -35.93 8.17
C LEU A 4 -23.10 -34.92 7.09
N ASN A 5 -24.10 -34.46 6.35
CA ASN A 5 -23.99 -33.36 5.40
C ASN A 5 -23.77 -32.07 6.21
N ARG A 6 -22.51 -31.66 6.37
CA ARG A 6 -22.16 -30.44 7.10
C ARG A 6 -22.42 -29.24 6.18
N GLU A 7 -23.60 -28.66 6.28
CA GLU A 7 -23.90 -27.38 5.68
C GLU A 7 -22.93 -26.32 6.24
N GLN A 8 -22.03 -25.82 5.39
CA GLN A 8 -21.36 -24.53 5.60
C GLN A 8 -21.76 -23.57 4.46
N PRO A 9 -22.93 -22.92 4.51
CA PRO A 9 -23.35 -22.05 3.40
C PRO A 9 -22.83 -20.60 3.51
N GLN A 10 -22.37 -20.14 4.68
CA GLN A 10 -22.24 -18.68 4.92
C GLN A 10 -20.83 -18.09 4.79
N ALA A 11 -19.76 -18.86 4.98
CA ALA A 11 -18.39 -18.33 4.90
C ALA A 11 -17.90 -18.10 3.44
N SER A 12 -18.63 -18.61 2.44
CA SER A 12 -18.16 -18.61 1.05
C SER A 12 -18.24 -17.23 0.36
N TRP A 13 -19.19 -16.38 0.77
CA TRP A 13 -19.41 -15.09 0.10
C TRP A 13 -18.39 -14.02 0.52
N LEU A 14 -18.05 -13.95 1.81
CA LEU A 14 -17.00 -13.07 2.33
C LEU A 14 -15.62 -13.42 1.74
N VAL A 15 -15.29 -14.71 1.66
CA VAL A 15 -14.02 -15.16 1.08
C VAL A 15 -13.97 -14.91 -0.44
N ARG A 16 -15.10 -15.02 -1.16
CA ARG A 16 -15.18 -14.63 -2.59
C ARG A 16 -15.10 -13.13 -2.80
N GLY A 17 -15.67 -12.33 -1.89
CA GLY A 17 -15.67 -10.87 -1.96
C GLY A 17 -14.27 -10.27 -1.77
N ILE A 18 -13.51 -10.75 -0.78
CA ILE A 18 -12.19 -10.22 -0.43
C ILE A 18 -11.13 -10.47 -1.52
N GLY A 19 -11.35 -11.47 -2.39
CA GLY A 19 -10.48 -11.76 -3.53
C GLY A 19 -10.92 -11.15 -4.88
N SER A 20 -12.02 -10.40 -4.92
CA SER A 20 -12.56 -9.86 -6.17
C SER A 20 -11.67 -8.76 -6.72
N SER A 21 -11.17 -8.96 -7.94
CA SER A 21 -10.28 -8.01 -8.65
C SER A 21 -10.90 -6.63 -8.88
N ARG A 22 -12.21 -6.47 -8.72
CA ARG A 22 -12.91 -5.19 -8.84
C ARG A 22 -13.26 -4.55 -7.49
N ILE A 23 -13.61 -5.35 -6.48
CA ILE A 23 -14.07 -4.84 -5.18
C ILE A 23 -12.88 -4.33 -4.37
N THR A 24 -11.79 -5.09 -4.31
CA THR A 24 -10.60 -4.73 -3.53
C THR A 24 -10.00 -3.37 -3.92
N PRO A 25 -9.75 -3.05 -5.22
CA PRO A 25 -9.24 -1.73 -5.59
C PRO A 25 -10.26 -0.61 -5.39
N ALA A 26 -11.55 -0.86 -5.64
CA ALA A 26 -12.59 0.14 -5.39
C ALA A 26 -12.69 0.52 -3.91
N LEU A 27 -12.65 -0.48 -3.02
CA LEU A 27 -12.62 -0.25 -1.57
C LEU A 27 -11.37 0.54 -1.17
N LEU A 28 -10.20 0.18 -1.72
CA LEU A 28 -8.97 0.91 -1.44
C LEU A 28 -9.06 2.38 -1.88
N LEU A 29 -9.57 2.65 -3.09
CA LEU A 29 -9.77 4.02 -3.57
C LEU A 29 -10.74 4.80 -2.68
N ALA A 30 -11.82 4.17 -2.23
CA ALA A 30 -12.77 4.78 -1.32
C ALA A 30 -12.13 5.13 0.04
N VAL A 31 -11.32 4.22 0.60
CA VAL A 31 -10.61 4.44 1.87
C VAL A 31 -9.53 5.51 1.71
N VAL A 32 -8.79 5.53 0.59
CA VAL A 32 -7.82 6.60 0.26
C VAL A 32 -8.55 7.95 0.19
N ALA A 33 -9.62 8.05 -0.60
CA ALA A 33 -10.39 9.27 -0.74
C ALA A 33 -10.93 9.76 0.62
N ALA A 34 -11.51 8.85 1.41
CA ALA A 34 -12.06 9.17 2.73
C ALA A 34 -10.99 9.60 3.74
N SER A 35 -9.80 8.96 3.73
CA SER A 35 -8.71 9.32 4.63
C SER A 35 -8.07 10.67 4.27
N ILE A 36 -7.82 10.94 2.99
CA ILE A 36 -7.34 12.25 2.54
C ILE A 36 -8.39 13.33 2.83
N TRP A 37 -9.66 13.05 2.56
CA TRP A 37 -10.76 13.99 2.83
C TRP A 37 -10.90 14.30 4.32
N GLY A 38 -10.94 13.27 5.17
CA GLY A 38 -11.10 13.42 6.62
C GLY A 38 -9.93 14.15 7.28
N LEU A 39 -8.69 13.84 6.88
CA LEU A 39 -7.50 14.52 7.39
C LEU A 39 -7.30 15.91 6.76
N GLY A 40 -7.80 16.13 5.54
CA GLY A 40 -7.79 17.43 4.88
C GLY A 40 -8.69 18.46 5.55
N GLN A 41 -9.83 18.02 6.12
CA GLN A 41 -10.74 18.92 6.84
C GLN A 41 -10.20 19.41 8.18
N SER A 42 -9.31 18.65 8.81
CA SER A 42 -8.72 19.02 10.11
C SER A 42 -7.50 19.95 9.99
N GLY A 43 -7.00 20.19 8.77
CA GLY A 43 -5.93 21.16 8.49
C GLY A 43 -6.48 22.58 8.27
N PHE A 44 -5.91 23.57 8.96
CA PHE A 44 -6.21 24.98 8.73
C PHE A 44 -5.84 25.38 7.29
N GLY A 45 -6.85 25.70 6.46
CA GLY A 45 -6.66 26.16 5.08
C GLY A 45 -7.41 25.32 4.04
N ALA A 46 -8.71 25.12 4.23
CA ALA A 46 -9.60 24.47 3.26
C ALA A 46 -10.01 25.44 2.14
N GLU A 47 -9.04 25.94 1.36
CA GLU A 47 -9.34 26.62 0.10
C GLU A 47 -9.11 25.67 -1.08
N GLN A 48 -9.80 25.93 -2.19
CA GLN A 48 -10.08 25.10 -3.39
C GLN A 48 -8.95 24.19 -3.92
N ALA A 49 -7.68 24.44 -3.57
CA ALA A 49 -6.52 23.59 -3.85
C ALA A 49 -6.64 22.15 -3.32
N GLY A 50 -7.34 21.92 -2.21
CA GLY A 50 -7.44 20.60 -1.59
C GLY A 50 -8.20 19.56 -2.43
N GLY A 51 -9.24 19.99 -3.17
CA GLY A 51 -10.07 19.09 -3.97
C GLY A 51 -9.31 18.47 -5.15
N LEU A 52 -8.52 19.27 -5.86
CA LEU A 52 -7.68 18.79 -6.97
C LEU A 52 -6.60 17.82 -6.50
N ALA A 53 -5.99 18.07 -5.34
CA ALA A 53 -5.00 17.16 -4.76
C ALA A 53 -5.61 15.78 -4.45
N ILE A 54 -6.82 15.74 -3.88
CA ILE A 54 -7.54 14.49 -3.62
C ILE A 54 -7.84 13.75 -4.92
N VAL A 55 -8.38 14.43 -5.93
CA VAL A 55 -8.70 13.81 -7.22
C VAL A 55 -7.45 13.24 -7.88
N ASN A 56 -6.35 14.00 -7.92
CA ASN A 56 -5.08 13.54 -8.48
C ASN A 56 -4.54 12.32 -7.74
N ALA A 57 -4.59 12.32 -6.41
CA ALA A 57 -4.16 11.19 -5.60
C ALA A 57 -4.99 9.93 -5.91
N VAL A 58 -6.31 10.04 -5.93
CA VAL A 58 -7.22 8.92 -6.23
C VAL A 58 -6.99 8.41 -7.65
N VAL A 59 -6.79 9.30 -8.63
CA VAL A 59 -6.47 8.90 -10.01
C VAL A 59 -5.14 8.16 -10.08
N LEU A 60 -4.07 8.68 -9.46
CA LEU A 60 -2.75 8.04 -9.48
C LEU A 60 -2.74 6.69 -8.78
N VAL A 61 -3.42 6.57 -7.64
CA VAL A 61 -3.62 5.29 -6.94
C VAL A 61 -4.43 4.34 -7.82
N GLY A 62 -5.49 4.81 -8.48
CA GLY A 62 -6.33 4.03 -9.37
C GLY A 62 -5.56 3.49 -10.57
N LEU A 63 -4.71 4.32 -11.18
CA LEU A 63 -3.80 3.91 -12.24
C LEU A 63 -2.77 2.90 -11.74
N GLY A 64 -2.23 3.07 -10.54
CA GLY A 64 -1.35 2.09 -9.89
C GLY A 64 -2.04 0.73 -9.70
N CYS A 65 -3.30 0.73 -9.22
CA CYS A 65 -4.10 -0.49 -9.10
C CYS A 65 -4.36 -1.16 -10.47
N ALA A 66 -4.68 -0.37 -11.49
CA ALA A 66 -4.86 -0.88 -12.86
C ALA A 66 -3.57 -1.50 -13.41
N ALA A 67 -2.44 -0.82 -13.21
CA ALA A 67 -1.12 -1.31 -13.59
C ALA A 67 -0.76 -2.61 -12.87
N LEU A 68 -1.05 -2.73 -11.56
CA LEU A 68 -0.89 -3.99 -10.84
C LEU A 68 -1.75 -5.11 -11.43
N GLY A 69 -2.96 -4.79 -11.90
CA GLY A 69 -3.83 -5.71 -12.64
C GLY A 69 -3.18 -6.21 -13.93
N TRP A 70 -2.50 -5.33 -14.68
CA TRP A 70 -1.82 -5.67 -15.94
C TRP A 70 -0.51 -6.43 -15.75
N VAL A 71 0.28 -6.09 -14.74
CA VAL A 71 1.57 -6.73 -14.47
C VAL A 71 1.40 -8.13 -13.85
N ARG A 72 0.21 -8.45 -13.31
CA ARG A 72 -0.03 -9.70 -12.59
C ARG A 72 0.10 -10.95 -13.49
N PRO A 73 1.02 -11.88 -13.20
CA PRO A 73 1.05 -13.17 -13.86
C PRO A 73 -0.14 -14.02 -13.39
N GLN A 74 -1.09 -14.30 -14.29
CA GLN A 74 -2.29 -15.09 -13.97
C GLN A 74 -2.02 -16.56 -13.58
N ARG A 75 -0.78 -17.06 -13.71
CA ARG A 75 -0.49 -18.50 -13.69
C ARG A 75 0.26 -19.06 -12.47
N ALA A 76 0.64 -18.26 -11.48
CA ALA A 76 1.61 -18.72 -10.47
C ALA A 76 1.03 -19.08 -9.09
N GLY A 77 -0.28 -19.06 -8.88
CA GLY A 77 -0.86 -19.29 -7.54
C GLY A 77 -0.33 -18.33 -6.46
N LEU A 78 0.45 -17.30 -6.79
CA LEU A 78 0.94 -16.33 -5.82
C LEU A 78 -0.25 -15.51 -5.30
N SER A 79 -0.14 -15.12 -4.03
CA SER A 79 -1.13 -14.29 -3.36
C SER A 79 -1.54 -13.09 -4.22
N PRO A 80 -2.82 -12.71 -4.23
CA PRO A 80 -3.23 -11.52 -4.93
C PRO A 80 -2.43 -10.33 -4.38
N PRO A 81 -1.65 -9.61 -5.21
CA PRO A 81 -0.90 -8.45 -4.76
C PRO A 81 -1.83 -7.41 -4.12
N HIS A 82 -3.11 -7.43 -4.49
CA HIS A 82 -4.13 -6.56 -3.94
C HIS A 82 -4.42 -6.84 -2.45
N VAL A 83 -4.38 -8.10 -2.00
CA VAL A 83 -4.60 -8.43 -0.58
C VAL A 83 -3.44 -7.92 0.26
N MET A 84 -2.20 -8.13 -0.21
CA MET A 84 -1.02 -7.61 0.46
C MET A 84 -1.03 -6.07 0.48
N LEU A 85 -1.37 -5.44 -0.65
CA LEU A 85 -1.49 -4.00 -0.74
C LEU A 85 -2.55 -3.49 0.25
N THR A 86 -3.75 -4.11 0.30
CA THR A 86 -4.80 -3.67 1.24
C THR A 86 -4.44 -3.89 2.70
N LEU A 87 -3.74 -4.97 3.03
CA LEU A 87 -3.33 -5.23 4.41
C LEU A 87 -2.18 -4.30 4.82
N GLY A 88 -1.20 -4.07 3.96
CA GLY A 88 -0.13 -3.12 4.20
C GLY A 88 -0.66 -1.67 4.28
N PHE A 89 -1.59 -1.31 3.39
CA PHE A 89 -2.25 -0.01 3.40
C PHE A 89 -3.14 0.18 4.65
N GLY A 90 -3.93 -0.84 5.01
CA GLY A 90 -4.76 -0.82 6.22
C GLY A 90 -3.91 -0.73 7.49
N GLY A 91 -2.83 -1.50 7.56
CA GLY A 91 -1.87 -1.42 8.66
C GLY A 91 -1.21 -0.04 8.74
N MET A 92 -0.84 0.54 7.59
CA MET A 92 -0.31 1.90 7.53
C MET A 92 -1.32 2.93 8.06
N LEU A 93 -2.58 2.86 7.65
CA LEU A 93 -3.62 3.78 8.13
C LEU A 93 -3.88 3.66 9.63
N LEU A 94 -3.92 2.43 10.16
CA LEU A 94 -4.05 2.20 11.60
C LEU A 94 -2.85 2.76 12.35
N GLY A 95 -1.64 2.55 11.82
CA GLY A 95 -0.42 3.10 12.37
C GLY A 95 -0.38 4.63 12.34
N LEU A 96 -0.82 5.24 11.24
CA LEU A 96 -0.94 6.69 11.10
C LEU A 96 -1.99 7.24 12.07
N GLY A 97 -3.13 6.56 12.24
CA GLY A 97 -4.16 6.91 13.22
C GLY A 97 -3.63 6.85 14.65
N TRP A 98 -2.78 5.86 14.96
CA TRP A 98 -2.09 5.75 16.24
C TRP A 98 -1.08 6.89 16.45
N ASP A 99 -0.26 7.19 15.44
CA ASP A 99 0.69 8.31 15.51
C ASP A 99 -0.03 9.66 15.66
N LEU A 100 -1.13 9.85 14.93
CA LEU A 100 -2.02 11.01 15.06
C LEU A 100 -2.62 11.14 16.46
N TRP A 101 -3.06 10.03 17.05
CA TRP A 101 -3.64 10.02 18.38
C TRP A 101 -2.61 10.37 19.45
N GLN A 102 -1.37 9.89 19.32
CA GLN A 102 -0.31 10.18 20.29
C GLN A 102 0.33 11.57 20.10
N ALA A 103 0.58 11.99 18.86
CA ALA A 103 1.39 13.17 18.55
C ALA A 103 0.57 14.39 18.10
N GLY A 104 -0.70 14.19 17.71
CA GLY A 104 -1.60 15.24 17.23
C GLY A 104 -1.37 15.64 15.76
N VAL A 105 -2.39 16.25 15.17
CA VAL A 105 -2.40 16.72 13.77
C VAL A 105 -1.38 17.84 13.50
N ALA A 106 -1.03 18.62 14.52
CA ALA A 106 -0.08 19.73 14.40
C ALA A 106 1.33 19.25 14.03
N ARG A 107 1.76 18.08 14.51
CA ARG A 107 3.05 17.50 14.13
C ARG A 107 3.10 17.11 12.64
N LEU A 108 2.02 16.57 12.10
CA LEU A 108 1.94 16.24 10.68
C LEU A 108 2.04 17.49 9.81
N ALA A 109 1.39 18.58 10.21
CA ALA A 109 1.53 19.85 9.50
C ALA A 109 2.98 20.36 9.52
N SER A 110 3.69 20.26 10.65
CA SER A 110 5.11 20.63 10.71
C SER A 110 6.00 19.74 9.83
N LEU A 111 5.71 18.43 9.75
CA LEU A 111 6.44 17.50 8.88
C LEU A 111 6.21 17.82 7.40
N CYS A 112 4.99 18.19 7.02
CA CYS A 112 4.66 18.63 5.66
C CYS A 112 5.48 19.86 5.26
N GLY A 113 5.63 20.83 6.17
CA GLY A 113 6.44 22.02 5.92
C GLY A 113 7.92 21.72 5.73
N GLN A 114 8.47 20.82 6.56
CA GLN A 114 9.89 20.49 6.57
C GLN A 114 10.32 19.56 5.42
N THR A 115 9.44 18.70 4.93
CA THR A 115 9.78 17.71 3.90
C THR A 115 10.13 18.30 2.53
N SER A 116 9.68 19.53 2.24
CA SER A 116 9.94 20.20 0.96
C SER A 116 11.41 20.55 0.69
N SER A 117 12.24 20.67 1.73
CA SER A 117 13.65 21.03 1.60
C SER A 117 14.62 19.87 1.83
N LEU A 118 14.12 18.69 2.19
CA LEU A 118 14.94 17.55 2.59
C LEU A 118 15.30 16.65 1.42
N THR A 119 16.49 16.04 1.49
CA THR A 119 16.88 15.00 0.55
C THR A 119 16.08 13.70 0.78
N PHE A 120 16.11 12.77 -0.18
CA PHE A 120 15.40 11.50 -0.06
C PHE A 120 15.73 10.73 1.22
N THR A 121 17.00 10.63 1.57
CA THR A 121 17.48 9.91 2.76
C THR A 121 17.09 10.61 4.05
N GLU A 122 17.19 11.94 4.09
CA GLU A 122 16.79 12.72 5.27
C GLU A 122 15.26 12.68 5.46
N GLY A 123 14.49 12.81 4.39
CA GLY A 123 13.04 12.68 4.42
C GLY A 123 12.59 11.26 4.83
N LEU A 124 13.33 10.22 4.45
CA LEU A 124 13.07 8.85 4.91
C LEU A 124 13.32 8.70 6.41
N LEU A 125 14.48 9.16 6.90
CA LEU A 125 14.83 9.09 8.33
C LEU A 125 13.85 9.89 9.18
N LEU A 126 13.48 11.09 8.72
CA LEU A 126 12.50 11.93 9.41
C LEU A 126 11.15 11.23 9.53
N HIS A 127 10.64 10.61 8.45
CA HIS A 127 9.39 9.84 8.51
C HIS A 127 9.49 8.63 9.44
N LEU A 128 10.61 7.92 9.43
CA LEU A 128 10.81 6.76 10.31
C LEU A 128 10.84 7.15 11.78
N GLU A 129 11.42 8.31 12.11
CA GLU A 129 11.52 8.81 13.47
C GLU A 129 10.19 9.40 13.97
N PHE A 130 9.47 10.14 13.12
CA PHE A 130 8.26 10.85 13.52
C PHE A 130 6.95 10.08 13.34
N LEU A 131 6.89 9.11 12.42
CA LEU A 131 5.72 8.27 12.15
C LEU A 131 6.04 6.77 12.30
N PRO A 132 6.58 6.33 13.44
CA PRO A 132 6.99 4.94 13.62
C PRO A 132 5.79 3.99 13.59
N GLY A 133 4.63 4.40 14.11
CA GLY A 133 3.41 3.59 14.11
C GLY A 133 2.95 3.28 12.69
N MET A 134 2.95 4.27 11.80
CA MET A 134 2.63 4.11 10.38
C MET A 134 3.49 3.05 9.71
N HIS A 135 4.81 3.09 9.91
CA HIS A 135 5.75 2.14 9.30
C HIS A 135 5.66 0.75 9.91
N VAL A 136 5.55 0.64 11.23
CA VAL A 136 5.35 -0.63 11.93
C VAL A 136 4.02 -1.25 11.51
N GLY A 137 2.95 -0.46 11.42
CA GLY A 137 1.65 -0.89 10.95
C GLY A 137 1.70 -1.41 9.51
N MET A 138 2.39 -0.71 8.61
CA MET A 138 2.60 -1.17 7.23
C MET A 138 3.35 -2.51 7.18
N LEU A 139 4.44 -2.65 7.95
CA LEU A 139 5.23 -3.88 8.02
C LEU A 139 4.43 -5.04 8.59
N LEU A 140 3.74 -4.83 9.71
CA LEU A 140 2.87 -5.83 10.34
C LEU A 140 1.72 -6.22 9.41
N GLY A 141 1.09 -5.25 8.74
CA GLY A 141 0.05 -5.50 7.74
C GLY A 141 0.55 -6.37 6.58
N GLY A 142 1.74 -6.06 6.05
CA GLY A 142 2.40 -6.90 5.03
C GLY A 142 2.72 -8.31 5.54
N LEU A 143 3.22 -8.45 6.77
CA LEU A 143 3.54 -9.75 7.37
C LEU A 143 2.28 -10.57 7.69
N LEU A 144 1.18 -9.94 8.09
CA LEU A 144 -0.12 -10.59 8.34
C LEU A 144 -0.74 -11.12 7.04
N ALA A 145 -0.30 -10.66 5.87
CA ALA A 145 -0.66 -11.30 4.61
C ALA A 145 -0.17 -12.76 4.55
N ILE A 146 0.96 -13.10 5.18
CA ILE A 146 1.54 -14.47 5.16
C ILE A 146 0.59 -15.52 5.77
N PRO A 147 0.10 -15.41 7.02
CA PRO A 147 -0.81 -16.40 7.60
C PRO A 147 -2.16 -16.45 6.89
N SER A 148 -2.66 -15.31 6.37
CA SER A 148 -3.91 -15.28 5.58
C SER A 148 -3.83 -16.18 4.34
N LEU A 149 -2.63 -16.32 3.77
CA LEU A 149 -2.38 -17.18 2.61
C LEU A 149 -2.11 -18.63 2.99
N ARG A 150 -1.58 -18.88 4.19
CA ARG A 150 -1.39 -20.25 4.71
C ARG A 150 -2.73 -20.92 5.00
N LEU A 151 -3.71 -20.18 5.54
CA LEU A 151 -5.08 -20.66 5.75
C LEU A 151 -5.74 -21.14 4.45
N LEU A 152 -5.40 -20.51 3.31
CA LEU A 152 -5.91 -20.88 1.99
C LEU A 152 -5.13 -22.03 1.32
N ARG A 153 -3.94 -22.39 1.82
CA ARG A 153 -3.04 -23.35 1.17
C ARG A 153 -2.32 -24.22 2.21
N GLN A 154 -3.10 -25.05 2.91
CA GLN A 154 -2.66 -25.88 4.03
C GLN A 154 -1.68 -27.02 3.67
N HIS A 155 -1.29 -27.22 2.40
CA HIS A 155 -0.82 -28.53 1.93
C HIS A 155 0.58 -28.66 1.31
N GLN A 156 1.49 -27.67 1.34
CA GLN A 156 2.77 -27.78 0.62
C GLN A 156 4.02 -27.35 1.41
N ASP A 157 4.86 -28.34 1.73
CA ASP A 157 6.31 -28.36 1.99
C ASP A 157 6.97 -27.06 2.51
N CYS A 158 7.22 -27.05 3.82
CA CYS A 158 6.99 -25.91 4.71
C CYS A 158 8.15 -24.88 4.81
N GLY A 159 9.37 -25.18 4.35
CA GLY A 159 10.55 -24.33 4.61
C GLY A 159 10.91 -23.35 3.48
N ARG A 160 11.25 -23.91 2.30
CA ARG A 160 11.76 -23.11 1.16
C ARG A 160 10.70 -22.17 0.59
N TYR A 161 9.45 -22.63 0.54
CA TYR A 161 8.31 -21.82 0.11
C TYR A 161 8.00 -20.69 1.09
N LEU A 162 8.21 -20.90 2.39
CA LEU A 162 8.05 -19.84 3.38
C LEU A 162 9.13 -18.77 3.25
N CYS A 163 10.39 -19.18 3.04
CA CYS A 163 11.49 -18.23 2.86
C CYS A 163 11.27 -17.33 1.62
N SER A 164 10.80 -17.90 0.50
CA SER A 164 10.50 -17.10 -0.69
C SER A 164 9.33 -16.15 -0.48
N LEU A 165 8.26 -16.58 0.21
CA LEU A 165 7.14 -15.73 0.57
C LEU A 165 7.56 -14.60 1.52
N LEU A 166 8.38 -14.89 2.53
CA LEU A 166 8.87 -13.89 3.48
C LEU A 166 9.73 -12.85 2.75
N LEU A 167 10.69 -13.30 1.93
CA LEU A 167 11.56 -12.40 1.18
C LEU A 167 10.77 -11.55 0.19
N GLN A 168 9.76 -12.13 -0.47
CA GLN A 168 8.86 -11.37 -1.35
C GLN A 168 8.06 -10.32 -0.58
N ASN A 169 7.55 -10.64 0.60
CA ASN A 169 6.85 -9.67 1.45
C ASN A 169 7.81 -8.56 1.92
N LEU A 170 9.02 -8.89 2.35
CA LEU A 170 10.02 -7.89 2.77
C LEU A 170 10.41 -6.96 1.61
N MET A 171 10.66 -7.52 0.42
CA MET A 171 10.98 -6.73 -0.76
C MET A 171 9.82 -5.81 -1.17
N CYS A 172 8.59 -6.33 -1.11
CA CYS A 172 7.41 -5.52 -1.44
C CYS A 172 7.16 -4.43 -0.39
N SER A 173 7.25 -4.73 0.91
CA SER A 173 7.16 -3.73 1.97
C SER A 173 8.27 -2.69 1.88
N GLY A 174 9.49 -3.10 1.52
CA GLY A 174 10.61 -2.17 1.27
C GLY A 174 10.33 -1.24 0.09
N TRP A 175 9.81 -1.76 -1.02
CA TRP A 175 9.40 -0.93 -2.16
C TRP A 175 8.21 -0.02 -1.85
N MET A 176 7.28 -0.45 -0.98
CA MET A 176 6.20 0.41 -0.49
C MET A 176 6.76 1.56 0.35
N LEU A 177 7.75 1.30 1.20
CA LEU A 177 8.44 2.33 1.98
C LEU A 177 9.14 3.34 1.05
N VAL A 178 9.98 2.86 0.14
CA VAL A 178 10.68 3.71 -0.85
C VAL A 178 9.69 4.50 -1.68
N GLY A 179 8.62 3.85 -2.14
CA GLY A 179 7.56 4.48 -2.92
C GLY A 179 6.84 5.57 -2.14
N MET A 180 6.49 5.33 -0.87
CA MET A 180 5.86 6.32 0.00
C MET A 180 6.73 7.57 0.16
N THR A 181 8.03 7.38 0.45
CA THR A 181 8.96 8.50 0.61
C THR A 181 9.16 9.27 -0.69
N ALA A 182 9.33 8.54 -1.80
CA ALA A 182 9.42 9.16 -3.13
C ALA A 182 8.13 9.91 -3.48
N GLY A 183 6.96 9.36 -3.12
CA GLY A 183 5.68 10.00 -3.32
C GLY A 183 5.52 11.29 -2.51
N ALA A 184 5.94 11.29 -1.25
CA ALA A 184 5.95 12.49 -0.42
C ALA A 184 6.85 13.60 -1.01
N LEU A 185 8.01 13.24 -1.56
CA LEU A 185 8.98 14.21 -2.06
C LEU A 185 8.71 14.68 -3.48
N PHE A 186 8.29 13.79 -4.37
CA PHE A 186 8.15 14.08 -5.80
C PHE A 186 6.70 14.30 -6.23
N LEU A 187 5.73 13.56 -5.67
CA LEU A 187 4.33 13.68 -6.08
C LEU A 187 3.59 14.81 -5.33
N ALA A 188 3.96 15.08 -4.08
CA ALA A 188 3.31 16.15 -3.31
C ALA A 188 3.53 17.55 -3.90
N PRO A 189 4.75 17.92 -4.36
CA PRO A 189 4.97 19.22 -5.01
C PRO A 189 4.37 19.33 -6.42
N TRP A 190 4.19 18.19 -7.10
CA TRP A 190 3.60 18.12 -8.44
C TRP A 190 2.07 18.16 -8.45
N SER A 191 1.44 18.28 -7.27
CA SER A 191 0.05 18.66 -7.18
C SER A 191 -0.13 19.99 -7.92
N LEU A 192 -0.86 19.96 -9.04
CA LEU A 192 -1.17 21.09 -9.94
C LEU A 192 -1.82 22.32 -9.23
N SER A 193 -2.01 22.25 -7.92
CA SER A 193 -2.58 23.29 -7.07
C SER A 193 -1.67 24.50 -6.84
N GLY A 194 -0.37 24.47 -7.18
CA GLY A 194 0.56 25.61 -7.05
C GLY A 194 0.79 26.14 -5.62
N ALA A 195 0.03 25.66 -4.65
CA ALA A 195 0.11 26.00 -3.24
C ALA A 195 1.06 25.07 -2.50
N ASN A 196 1.83 25.66 -1.57
CA ASN A 196 2.72 25.03 -0.60
C ASN A 196 2.21 23.68 -0.07
N ALA A 197 3.13 22.77 0.25
CA ALA A 197 2.91 21.41 0.75
C ALA A 197 1.65 21.25 1.61
N SER A 198 0.52 20.92 0.97
CA SER A 198 -0.74 20.70 1.66
C SER A 198 -0.79 19.27 2.17
N LEU A 199 -1.36 19.08 3.36
CA LEU A 199 -1.49 17.75 3.97
C LEU A 199 -2.21 16.74 3.04
N PRO A 200 -3.30 17.13 2.32
CA PRO A 200 -3.91 16.26 1.31
C PRO A 200 -2.97 15.86 0.17
N ALA A 201 -2.14 16.78 -0.33
CA ALA A 201 -1.19 16.50 -1.40
C ALA A 201 -0.06 15.58 -0.92
N MET A 202 0.44 15.77 0.32
CA MET A 202 1.46 14.90 0.90
C MET A 202 0.92 13.48 1.11
N LEU A 203 -0.24 13.34 1.77
CA LEU A 203 -0.88 12.03 1.97
C LEU A 203 -1.21 11.37 0.63
N GLY A 204 -1.75 12.13 -0.31
CA GLY A 204 -2.02 11.66 -1.66
C GLY A 204 -0.77 11.15 -2.38
N GLY A 205 0.33 11.89 -2.27
CA GLY A 205 1.64 11.50 -2.77
C GLY A 205 2.15 10.22 -2.11
N MET A 206 2.04 10.09 -0.79
CA MET A 206 2.43 8.89 -0.05
C MET A 206 1.63 7.65 -0.50
N PHE A 207 0.30 7.77 -0.62
CA PHE A 207 -0.55 6.68 -1.08
C PHE A 207 -0.25 6.27 -2.52
N ALA A 208 -0.15 7.24 -3.43
CA ALA A 208 0.22 6.99 -4.81
C ALA A 208 1.62 6.33 -4.88
N GLY A 209 2.59 6.89 -4.19
CA GLY A 209 3.95 6.37 -4.08
C GLY A 209 4.00 4.92 -3.61
N MET A 210 3.24 4.57 -2.57
CA MET A 210 3.11 3.19 -2.11
C MET A 210 2.59 2.25 -3.20
N THR A 211 1.50 2.63 -3.89
CA THR A 211 0.93 1.79 -4.97
C THR A 211 1.90 1.57 -6.11
N TRP A 212 2.58 2.65 -6.55
CA TRP A 212 3.56 2.58 -7.64
C TRP A 212 4.85 1.87 -7.22
N GLY A 213 5.28 2.00 -5.97
CA GLY A 213 6.38 1.20 -5.41
C GLY A 213 6.08 -0.30 -5.52
N MET A 214 4.84 -0.70 -5.25
CA MET A 214 4.43 -2.09 -5.44
C MET A 214 4.41 -2.50 -6.92
N VAL A 215 3.96 -1.64 -7.84
CA VAL A 215 4.03 -1.89 -9.29
C VAL A 215 5.47 -2.16 -9.71
N VAL A 216 6.40 -1.30 -9.28
CA VAL A 216 7.84 -1.43 -9.57
C VAL A 216 8.40 -2.74 -8.99
N SER A 217 8.08 -3.07 -7.75
CA SER A 217 8.50 -4.32 -7.11
C SER A 217 8.09 -5.55 -7.91
N VAL A 218 6.82 -5.64 -8.31
CA VAL A 218 6.30 -6.76 -9.10
C VAL A 218 6.92 -6.78 -10.51
N ALA A 219 7.10 -5.62 -11.13
CA ALA A 219 7.73 -5.50 -12.45
C ALA A 219 9.19 -5.97 -12.43
N LEU A 220 9.97 -5.56 -11.42
CA LEU A 220 11.35 -5.99 -11.21
C LEU A 220 11.43 -7.49 -10.93
N TYR A 221 10.55 -8.02 -10.08
CA TYR A 221 10.49 -9.45 -9.82
C TYR A 221 10.23 -10.23 -11.11
N ARG A 222 9.25 -9.81 -11.92
CA ARG A 222 8.96 -10.44 -13.21
C ARG A 222 10.15 -10.34 -14.17
N ALA A 223 10.77 -9.17 -14.29
CA ALA A 223 11.94 -8.96 -15.14
C ALA A 223 13.09 -9.89 -14.75
N PHE A 224 13.34 -10.07 -13.45
CA PHE A 224 14.35 -10.98 -12.93
C PHE A 224 14.10 -12.44 -13.34
N PHE A 225 12.86 -12.94 -13.25
CA PHE A 225 12.53 -14.30 -13.69
C PHE A 225 12.66 -14.49 -15.20
N VAL A 226 12.21 -13.51 -15.99
CA VAL A 226 12.36 -13.54 -17.46
C VAL A 226 13.85 -13.55 -17.85
N TRP A 227 14.67 -12.76 -17.17
CA TRP A 227 16.11 -12.74 -17.41
C TRP A 227 16.78 -14.05 -17.00
N ARG A 228 16.43 -14.61 -15.83
CA ARG A 228 16.95 -15.87 -15.33
C ARG A 228 16.56 -17.06 -16.23
N SER A 229 15.32 -17.11 -16.72
CA SER A 229 14.87 -18.21 -17.59
C SER A 229 15.60 -18.20 -18.93
N ARG A 230 15.88 -17.01 -19.48
CA ARG A 230 16.69 -16.87 -20.71
C ARG A 230 18.12 -17.39 -20.54
N ARG A 231 18.74 -17.17 -19.37
CA ARG A 231 20.11 -17.68 -19.06
C ARG A 231 20.20 -19.18 -18.83
N LEU A 232 19.08 -19.87 -18.60
CA LEU A 232 19.07 -21.32 -18.39
C LEU A 232 18.79 -22.11 -19.68
N VAL A 233 18.36 -21.42 -20.75
CA VAL A 233 17.98 -22.02 -22.04
C VAL A 233 19.00 -21.71 -23.15
N GLY A 234 19.87 -20.71 -22.95
CA GLY A 234 20.99 -20.39 -23.84
C GLY A 234 22.31 -20.74 -23.19
#